data_AF-A0A2V9HA70-F1
#
_entry.id   AF-A0A2V9HA70-F1
#
_cell.length_a   1.000
_cell.length_b   1.000
_cell.length_c   1.000
_cell.angle_alpha   90.00
_cell.angle_beta   90.00
_cell.angle_gamma   90.00
#
_symmetry.space_group_name_H-M   'P 1'
#
loop_
_entity.id
_entity.type
_entity.pdbx_description
1 polymer ?
#
loop_
_entity_poly.entity_id
_entity_poly.type
_entity_poly.pdbx_seq_one_letter_code
_entity_poly.pdbx_strand_id
1 'polypeptide(L)'
;ISFCAYNTGVGWRQIIENMHKNATVAEWYRNHGKHEIYAKGRNVNLQSYEHSLKIDANDAARVRHLEHDVPVTAAEEDRARRKKAYEEQAKVRAIYEELVLKKPQPAVVQIGTVSDIAKAVPANFANPVSIAPANGNGLSNGNGAIAKSNEKAAEAVAGD
;
A
#
# COMPACT_ATOMS: atom_id res chain seq x y z
N ILE A 1 30.36 -15.38 -14.71
CA ILE A 1 29.42 -14.55 -15.51
C ILE A 1 30.21 -13.86 -16.62
N SER A 2 29.70 -13.81 -17.85
CA SER A 2 30.41 -13.15 -18.97
C SER A 2 30.43 -11.62 -18.77
N PHE A 3 31.46 -10.94 -19.28
CA PHE A 3 31.64 -9.49 -19.10
C PHE A 3 30.46 -8.67 -19.63
N CYS A 4 29.85 -9.10 -20.74
CA CYS A 4 28.63 -8.48 -21.27
C CYS A 4 27.43 -8.68 -20.34
N ALA A 5 27.26 -9.84 -19.69
CA ALA A 5 26.18 -10.01 -18.71
C ALA A 5 26.38 -9.19 -17.42
N TYR A 6 27.62 -8.78 -17.13
CA TYR A 6 27.96 -7.93 -15.97
C TYR A 6 27.66 -6.43 -16.23
N ASN A 7 27.95 -5.92 -17.43
CA ASN A 7 27.79 -4.48 -17.76
C ASN A 7 26.57 -4.16 -18.61
N THR A 8 26.07 -5.11 -19.41
CA THR A 8 25.00 -4.91 -20.39
C THR A 8 23.91 -5.95 -20.15
N GLY A 9 22.95 -5.60 -19.31
CA GLY A 9 21.84 -6.46 -18.97
C GLY A 9 21.13 -6.04 -17.70
N VAL A 10 20.21 -6.90 -17.25
CA VAL A 10 19.33 -6.72 -16.09
C VAL A 10 20.14 -6.60 -14.80
N GLY A 11 20.63 -5.40 -14.49
CA GLY A 11 21.04 -4.99 -13.14
C GLY A 11 22.03 -5.88 -12.38
N TRP A 12 22.77 -6.82 -12.99
CA TRP A 12 23.60 -7.77 -12.25
C TRP A 12 24.67 -7.09 -11.39
N ARG A 13 25.31 -6.04 -11.92
CA ARG A 13 26.18 -5.15 -11.13
C ARG A 13 25.42 -4.56 -9.94
N GLN A 14 24.22 -4.01 -10.16
CA GLN A 14 23.40 -3.38 -9.13
C GLN A 14 22.88 -4.37 -8.09
N ILE A 15 22.60 -5.62 -8.48
CA ILE A 15 22.19 -6.72 -7.60
C ILE A 15 23.36 -7.14 -6.71
N ILE A 16 24.53 -7.39 -7.28
CA ILE A 16 25.74 -7.76 -6.53
C ILE A 16 26.16 -6.63 -5.60
N GLU A 17 26.12 -5.38 -6.07
CA GLU A 17 26.37 -4.20 -5.25
C GLU A 17 25.35 -4.10 -4.11
N ASN A 18 24.05 -4.30 -4.37
CA ASN A 18 23.03 -4.27 -3.31
C ASN A 18 23.13 -5.45 -2.33
N MET A 19 23.55 -6.63 -2.79
CA MET A 19 23.66 -7.83 -1.97
C MET A 19 24.87 -7.77 -1.02
N HIS A 20 25.97 -7.13 -1.47
CA HIS A 20 27.16 -6.89 -0.66
C HIS A 20 27.22 -5.48 -0.06
N LYS A 21 26.14 -4.70 -0.16
CA LYS A 21 26.04 -3.44 0.57
C LYS A 21 26.06 -3.74 2.06
N ASN A 22 27.03 -3.17 2.76
CA ASN A 22 26.99 -3.09 4.21
C ASN A 22 25.73 -2.31 4.62
N ALA A 23 25.14 -2.69 5.76
CA ALA A 23 23.94 -2.03 6.28
C ALA A 23 24.09 -0.52 6.21
N THR A 24 23.09 0.16 5.65
CA THR A 24 23.10 1.63 5.62
C THR A 24 23.11 2.15 7.05
N VAL A 25 23.68 3.33 7.30
CA VAL A 25 23.68 3.95 8.64
C VAL A 25 22.26 4.02 9.22
N ALA A 26 21.25 4.22 8.37
CA ALA A 26 19.84 4.20 8.76
C ALA A 26 19.35 2.81 9.23
N GLU A 27 19.66 1.73 8.50
CA GLU A 27 19.34 0.35 8.92
C GLU A 27 20.11 -0.05 10.17
N TRP A 28 21.38 0.35 10.25
CA TRP A 28 22.23 0.08 11.39
C TRP A 28 21.67 0.74 12.66
N TYR A 29 21.26 2.01 12.59
CA TYR A 29 20.57 2.70 13.69
C TYR A 29 19.20 2.12 14.04
N ARG A 30 18.49 1.53 13.06
CA ARG A 30 17.19 0.89 13.30
C ARG A 30 17.32 -0.39 14.12
N ASN A 31 18.38 -1.16 13.88
CA ASN A 31 18.63 -2.43 14.55
C ASN A 31 19.37 -2.29 15.89
N HIS A 32 20.31 -1.34 16.00
CA HIS A 32 21.20 -1.21 17.16
C HIS A 32 20.96 0.04 18.00
N GLY A 33 20.03 0.92 17.58
CA GLY A 33 19.88 2.25 18.16
C GLY A 33 21.03 3.19 17.76
N LYS A 34 20.94 4.48 18.13
CA LYS A 34 22.09 5.39 18.02
C LYS A 34 23.08 5.03 19.14
N HIS A 35 24.34 4.75 18.78
CA HIS A 35 25.40 4.52 19.75
C HIS A 35 25.49 5.67 20.77
N GLU A 36 25.84 5.33 22.00
CA GLU A 36 26.13 6.29 23.06
C GLU A 36 27.22 7.28 22.61
N ILE A 37 27.04 8.55 22.95
CA ILE A 37 27.98 9.60 22.58
C ILE A 37 29.17 9.55 23.54
N TYR A 38 30.32 9.11 23.02
CA TYR A 38 31.60 9.15 23.75
C TYR A 38 32.39 10.38 23.32
N ALA A 39 32.47 11.40 24.17
CA ALA A 39 33.29 12.58 23.91
C ALA A 39 34.65 12.41 24.63
N LYS A 40 35.75 12.35 23.87
CA LYS A 40 37.14 12.28 24.41
C LYS A 40 37.33 11.15 25.43
N GLY A 41 36.81 9.96 25.13
CA GLY A 41 36.93 8.78 26.00
C GLY A 41 36.04 8.81 27.25
N ARG A 42 35.07 9.74 27.34
CA ARG A 42 34.10 9.80 28.44
C ARG A 42 32.69 9.52 27.92
N ASN A 43 31.96 8.67 28.63
CA ASN A 43 30.55 8.42 28.38
C ASN A 43 29.75 9.69 28.73
N VAL A 44 28.98 10.22 27.77
CA VAL A 44 28.12 11.39 27.96
C VAL A 44 26.67 10.96 27.80
N ASN A 45 26.11 10.41 28.86
CA ASN A 45 24.68 10.12 28.93
C ASN A 45 23.86 11.41 29.01
N LEU A 46 22.76 11.45 28.27
CA LEU A 46 21.73 12.47 28.45
C LEU A 46 21.11 12.28 29.84
N GLN A 47 20.95 13.38 30.59
CA GLN A 47 20.34 13.36 31.93
C GLN A 47 18.85 12.99 31.88
N SER A 48 18.18 13.28 30.76
CA SER A 48 16.78 12.95 30.52
C SER A 48 16.53 12.79 29.02
N TYR A 49 15.62 11.88 28.67
CA TYR A 49 15.11 11.68 27.30
C TYR A 49 13.77 12.40 27.08
N GLU A 50 13.25 13.06 28.12
CA GLU A 50 12.02 13.86 28.02
C GLU A 50 12.24 15.05 27.09
N HIS A 51 11.34 15.21 26.13
CA HIS A 51 11.34 16.34 25.20
C HIS A 51 10.23 17.33 25.57
N SER A 52 10.57 18.61 25.56
CA SER A 52 9.62 19.71 25.78
C SER A 52 8.92 20.19 24.49
N LEU A 53 9.14 19.51 23.36
CA LEU A 53 8.56 19.88 22.08
C LEU A 53 7.04 19.68 22.11
N LYS A 54 6.30 20.78 22.12
CA LYS A 54 4.84 20.79 21.93
C LYS A 54 4.55 21.06 20.47
N ILE A 55 3.96 20.08 19.79
CA ILE A 55 3.49 20.24 18.41
C ILE A 55 2.17 21.01 18.46
N ASP A 56 2.07 22.12 17.71
CA ASP A 56 0.80 22.80 17.52
C ASP A 56 -0.13 21.91 16.67
N ALA A 57 -1.27 21.54 17.24
CA ALA A 57 -2.25 20.69 16.58
C ALA A 57 -2.79 21.33 15.29
N ASN A 58 -2.89 22.66 15.22
CA ASN A 58 -3.36 23.36 14.04
C ASN A 58 -2.37 23.24 12.87
N ASP A 59 -1.08 23.35 13.17
CA ASP A 59 -0.03 23.19 12.16
C ASP A 59 0.13 21.74 11.73
N ALA A 60 0.05 20.79 12.66
CA ALA A 60 0.09 19.37 12.34
C ALA A 60 -1.09 18.92 11.46
N ALA A 61 -2.27 19.51 11.67
CA ALA A 61 -3.47 19.23 10.90
C ALA A 61 -3.55 19.98 9.55
N ARG A 62 -2.60 20.88 9.27
CA ARG A 62 -2.61 21.70 8.06
C ARG A 62 -2.32 20.83 6.83
N VAL A 63 -3.37 20.49 6.10
CA VAL A 63 -3.27 19.78 4.80
C VAL A 63 -3.17 20.80 3.67
N ARG A 64 -2.28 20.55 2.70
CA ARG A 64 -2.27 21.32 1.44
C ARG A 64 -3.48 20.91 0.61
N HIS A 65 -4.37 21.86 0.33
CA HIS A 65 -5.44 21.67 -0.65
C HIS A 65 -4.84 21.70 -2.06
N LEU A 66 -5.12 20.66 -2.85
CA LEU A 66 -4.71 20.59 -4.25
C LEU A 66 -5.85 21.17 -5.10
N GLU A 67 -5.65 22.37 -5.64
CA GLU A 67 -6.68 23.09 -6.42
C GLU A 67 -6.92 22.46 -7.81
N HIS A 68 -5.97 21.67 -8.31
CA HIS A 68 -5.97 21.15 -9.68
C HIS A 68 -5.58 19.68 -9.73
N ASP A 69 -6.19 18.93 -10.65
CA ASP A 69 -5.96 17.49 -10.89
C ASP A 69 -4.72 17.23 -11.75
N VAL A 70 -3.74 18.14 -11.68
CA VAL A 70 -2.49 18.11 -12.44
C VAL A 70 -1.38 17.65 -11.50
N PRO A 71 -0.47 16.76 -11.95
CA PRO A 71 0.68 16.36 -11.16
C PRO A 71 1.51 17.58 -10.76
N VAL A 72 1.78 17.72 -9.46
CA VAL A 72 2.48 18.90 -8.91
C VAL A 72 3.96 18.62 -8.69
N THR A 73 4.36 17.35 -8.66
CA THR A 73 5.75 16.93 -8.45
C THR A 73 6.30 16.20 -9.67
N ALA A 74 7.59 16.36 -9.95
CA ALA A 74 8.26 15.68 -11.06
C ALA A 74 8.10 14.15 -11.03
N ALA A 75 8.08 13.56 -9.83
CA ALA A 75 7.86 12.13 -9.65
C ALA A 75 6.43 11.69 -10.04
N GLU A 76 5.45 12.58 -9.84
CA GLU A 76 4.06 12.37 -10.20
C GLU A 76 3.85 12.53 -11.71
N GLU A 77 4.46 13.54 -12.32
CA GLU A 77 4.52 13.70 -13.78
C GLU A 77 5.15 12.47 -14.46
N ASP A 78 6.28 11.99 -13.95
CA ASP A 78 6.95 10.79 -14.45
C ASP A 78 6.08 9.53 -14.30
N ARG A 79 5.30 9.43 -13.22
CA ARG A 79 4.35 8.31 -13.02
C ARG A 79 3.20 8.40 -14.01
N ALA A 80 2.63 9.59 -14.22
CA ALA A 80 1.57 9.83 -15.19
C ALA A 80 2.04 9.52 -16.62
N ARG A 81 3.25 9.97 -17.00
CA ARG A 81 3.88 9.65 -18.30
C ARG A 81 4.03 8.15 -18.50
N ARG A 82 4.54 7.42 -17.50
CA ARG A 82 4.70 5.96 -17.58
C ARG A 82 3.37 5.24 -17.70
N LYS A 83 2.36 5.67 -16.93
CA LYS A 83 1.00 5.10 -17.00
C LYS A 83 0.39 5.30 -18.39
N LYS A 84 0.46 6.52 -18.93
CA LYS A 84 -0.04 6.85 -20.26
C LYS A 84 0.66 6.04 -21.36
N ALA A 85 1.98 5.92 -21.30
CA ALA A 85 2.74 5.10 -22.25
C ALA A 85 2.32 3.62 -22.20
N TYR A 86 2.05 3.08 -21.01
CA TYR A 86 1.58 1.70 -20.85
C TYR A 86 0.18 1.49 -21.41
N GLU A 87 -0.73 2.45 -21.19
CA GLU A 87 -2.09 2.44 -21.76
C GLU A 87 -2.07 2.54 -23.30
N GLU A 88 -1.20 3.38 -23.86
CA GLU A 88 -1.01 3.49 -25.31
C GLU A 88 -0.47 2.17 -25.89
N GLN A 89 0.53 1.57 -25.25
CA GLN A 89 1.05 0.26 -25.65
C GLN A 89 -0.02 -0.83 -25.60
N ALA A 90 -0.86 -0.85 -24.56
CA ALA A 90 -1.97 -1.79 -24.44
C ALA A 90 -3.00 -1.62 -25.56
N LYS A 91 -3.34 -0.38 -25.93
CA LYS A 91 -4.24 -0.07 -27.06
C LYS A 91 -3.65 -0.52 -28.39
N VAL A 92 -2.38 -0.23 -28.65
CA VAL A 92 -1.68 -0.66 -29.87
C VAL A 92 -1.65 -2.18 -29.96
N ARG A 93 -1.39 -2.86 -28.84
CA ARG A 93 -1.40 -4.33 -28.78
C ARG A 93 -2.79 -4.90 -29.08
N ALA A 94 -3.86 -4.34 -28.52
CA ALA A 94 -5.22 -4.77 -28.81
C ALA A 94 -5.56 -4.62 -30.31
N ILE A 95 -5.24 -3.46 -30.90
CA ILE A 95 -5.43 -3.21 -32.33
C ILE A 95 -4.64 -4.22 -33.18
N TYR A 96 -3.40 -4.53 -32.79
CA TYR A 96 -2.57 -5.52 -33.48
C TYR A 96 -3.17 -6.93 -33.39
N GLU A 97 -3.67 -7.33 -32.21
CA GLU A 97 -4.31 -8.63 -32.00
C GLU A 97 -5.59 -8.81 -32.82
N GLU A 98 -6.35 -7.73 -33.02
CA GLU A 98 -7.53 -7.71 -33.89
C GLU A 98 -7.15 -7.76 -35.38
N LEU A 99 -6.32 -6.82 -35.84
CA LEU A 99 -6.08 -6.60 -37.28
C LEU A 99 -5.11 -7.63 -37.87
N VAL A 100 -4.03 -7.94 -37.17
CA VAL A 100 -2.97 -8.82 -37.69
C VAL A 100 -3.23 -10.25 -37.27
N LEU A 101 -3.55 -10.46 -35.99
CA LEU A 101 -3.66 -11.80 -35.42
C LEU A 101 -5.07 -12.40 -35.56
N LYS A 102 -6.08 -11.60 -35.97
CA LYS A 102 -7.48 -12.00 -36.18
C LYS A 102 -8.03 -12.85 -35.03
N LYS A 103 -7.58 -12.56 -33.80
CA LYS A 103 -8.09 -13.28 -32.63
C LYS A 103 -9.57 -12.94 -32.46
N PRO A 104 -10.45 -13.93 -32.25
CA PRO A 104 -11.85 -13.65 -31.93
C PRO A 104 -11.88 -12.86 -30.63
N GLN A 105 -12.60 -11.73 -30.63
CA GLN A 105 -12.78 -10.94 -29.43
C GLN A 105 -13.39 -11.83 -28.35
N PRO A 106 -12.88 -11.80 -27.10
CA PRO A 106 -13.48 -12.58 -26.03
C PRO A 106 -14.95 -12.15 -25.92
N ALA A 107 -15.87 -13.12 -25.96
CA ALA A 107 -17.29 -12.85 -25.78
C ALA A 107 -17.51 -12.27 -24.39
N VAL A 108 -17.54 -10.94 -24.29
CA VAL A 108 -17.79 -10.26 -23.03
C VAL A 108 -19.26 -10.50 -22.70
N VAL A 109 -19.52 -11.36 -21.74
CA VAL A 109 -20.86 -11.54 -21.19
C VAL A 109 -21.18 -10.23 -20.46
N GLN A 110 -22.07 -9.43 -21.05
CA GLN A 110 -22.60 -8.25 -20.38
C GLN A 110 -23.42 -8.72 -19.19
N ILE A 111 -22.84 -8.58 -18.00
CA ILE A 111 -23.58 -8.73 -16.76
C ILE A 111 -24.52 -7.53 -16.71
N GLY A 112 -25.83 -7.79 -16.63
CA GLY A 112 -26.86 -6.75 -16.63
C GLY A 112 -26.66 -5.71 -15.52
N THR A 113 -27.40 -4.60 -15.58
CA THR A 113 -27.30 -3.57 -14.54
C THR A 113 -27.70 -4.15 -13.18
N VAL A 114 -27.29 -3.53 -12.07
CA VAL A 114 -27.70 -3.96 -10.72
C VAL A 114 -29.22 -4.08 -10.58
N SER A 115 -29.97 -3.29 -11.33
CA SER A 115 -31.43 -3.35 -11.41
C SER A 115 -31.94 -4.58 -12.18
N ASP A 116 -31.21 -5.04 -13.20
CA ASP A 116 -31.55 -6.25 -13.96
C ASP A 116 -31.20 -7.51 -13.17
N ILE A 117 -30.08 -7.47 -12.42
CA ILE A 117 -29.69 -8.54 -11.49
C ILE A 117 -30.73 -8.68 -10.37
N ALA A 118 -31.21 -7.56 -9.80
CA ALA A 118 -32.24 -7.58 -8.76
C ALA A 118 -33.59 -8.15 -9.24
N LYS A 119 -33.93 -8.00 -10.52
CA LYS A 119 -35.15 -8.58 -11.11
C LYS A 119 -35.02 -10.08 -11.39
N ALA A 120 -33.81 -10.58 -11.65
CA ALA A 120 -33.55 -11.96 -12.03
C ALA A 120 -33.29 -12.91 -10.83
N VAL A 121 -33.10 -12.37 -9.63
CA VAL A 121 -32.78 -13.14 -8.42
C VAL A 121 -34.06 -13.43 -7.62
N PRO A 122 -34.35 -14.71 -7.24
CA PRO A 122 -35.50 -15.04 -6.39
C PRO A 122 -35.37 -14.37 -5.01
N ALA A 123 -36.50 -13.97 -4.44
CA ALA A 123 -36.65 -13.06 -3.28
C ALA A 123 -35.80 -13.36 -2.02
N ASN A 124 -35.16 -14.52 -1.93
CA ASN A 124 -34.35 -14.94 -0.78
C ASN A 124 -32.88 -14.45 -0.82
N PHE A 125 -32.42 -13.77 -1.88
CA PHE A 125 -31.03 -13.26 -1.99
C PHE A 125 -30.94 -11.75 -2.29
N ALA A 126 -32.00 -10.99 -2.02
CA ALA A 126 -32.23 -9.66 -2.60
C ALA A 126 -31.30 -8.51 -2.14
N ASN A 127 -30.39 -8.72 -1.18
CA ASN A 127 -29.61 -7.61 -0.62
C ASN A 127 -28.12 -7.76 -0.95
N PRO A 128 -27.59 -7.01 -1.93
CA PRO A 128 -26.15 -6.96 -2.14
C PRO A 128 -25.46 -6.31 -0.94
N VAL A 129 -24.36 -6.91 -0.47
CA VAL A 129 -23.55 -6.36 0.62
C VAL A 129 -22.99 -5.01 0.19
N SER A 130 -23.42 -3.93 0.84
CA SER A 130 -22.82 -2.61 0.64
C SER A 130 -21.52 -2.53 1.43
N ILE A 131 -20.39 -2.57 0.73
CA ILE A 131 -19.09 -2.21 1.32
C ILE A 131 -19.01 -0.69 1.26
N ALA A 132 -19.02 -0.02 2.41
CA ALA A 132 -18.84 1.43 2.48
C ALA A 132 -17.50 1.80 1.80
N PRO A 133 -17.43 2.93 1.07
CA PRO A 133 -16.15 3.40 0.55
C PRO A 133 -15.20 3.58 1.73
N ALA A 134 -14.07 2.88 1.69
CA ALA A 134 -13.02 3.05 2.67
C ALA A 134 -12.54 4.51 2.56
N ASN A 135 -12.88 5.34 3.56
CA ASN A 135 -12.19 6.61 3.75
C ASN A 135 -10.71 6.26 3.95
N GLY A 136 -9.92 6.59 2.94
CA GLY A 136 -8.49 6.30 2.92
C GLY A 136 -7.83 6.87 4.16
N ASN A 137 -7.28 5.97 4.97
CA ASN A 137 -6.00 6.06 5.68
C ASN A 137 -5.76 4.70 6.36
N GLY A 138 -5.53 3.68 5.53
CA GLY A 138 -5.22 2.32 5.96
C GLY A 138 -3.73 2.03 5.90
N LEU A 139 -3.00 2.39 6.95
CA LEU A 139 -1.80 1.66 7.37
C LEU A 139 -1.83 1.52 8.90
N SER A 140 -2.56 0.52 9.40
CA SER A 140 -2.24 -0.06 10.70
C SER A 140 -1.94 -1.55 10.49
N ASN A 141 -0.66 -1.86 10.61
CA ASN A 141 -0.18 -3.20 10.90
C ASN A 141 -0.31 -3.37 12.42
N GLY A 142 -1.10 -4.32 12.89
CA GLY A 142 -1.32 -4.51 14.33
C GLY A 142 -2.11 -5.77 14.64
N ASN A 143 -1.41 -6.79 15.13
CA ASN A 143 -1.94 -8.05 15.64
C ASN A 143 -2.85 -7.87 16.87
N GLY A 144 -3.85 -8.77 17.00
CA GLY A 144 -4.59 -9.08 18.24
C GLY A 144 -5.96 -8.37 18.33
N ALA A 145 -7.05 -8.97 18.79
CA ALA A 145 -7.30 -10.26 19.42
C ALA A 145 -8.78 -10.63 19.21
N ILE A 146 -9.07 -11.93 19.13
CA ILE A 146 -10.44 -12.47 19.04
C ILE A 146 -11.10 -12.29 20.41
N ALA A 147 -12.08 -11.40 20.50
CA ALA A 147 -12.95 -11.27 21.67
C ALA A 147 -14.10 -12.28 21.57
N LYS A 148 -14.23 -13.10 22.61
CA LYS A 148 -15.21 -14.18 22.77
C LYS A 148 -16.65 -13.66 22.80
N SER A 149 -17.53 -14.31 22.04
CA SER A 149 -18.97 -14.20 22.14
C SER A 149 -19.46 -14.89 23.42
N ASN A 150 -20.13 -14.15 24.30
CA ASN A 150 -20.86 -14.71 25.44
C ASN A 150 -22.22 -15.22 24.95
N GLU A 151 -22.40 -16.54 24.96
CA GLU A 151 -23.71 -17.19 24.90
C GLU A 151 -24.42 -17.01 26.25
N LYS A 152 -25.69 -16.59 26.22
CA LYS A 152 -26.55 -16.56 27.40
C LYS A 152 -27.63 -17.63 27.22
N ALA A 153 -27.38 -18.82 27.76
CA ALA A 153 -28.39 -19.85 27.95
C ALA A 153 -29.05 -19.69 29.32
N ALA A 154 -30.32 -20.06 29.38
CA ALA A 154 -31.24 -19.87 30.50
C ALA A 154 -30.98 -20.82 31.68
N GLU A 155 -31.71 -20.51 32.77
CA GLU A 155 -32.40 -21.46 33.66
C GLU A 155 -31.94 -21.57 35.13
N ALA A 156 -32.77 -20.94 35.97
CA ALA A 156 -33.41 -21.41 37.23
C ALA A 156 -32.65 -21.98 38.45
N VAL A 157 -33.32 -21.75 39.60
CA VAL A 157 -33.38 -22.52 40.87
C VAL A 157 -32.56 -21.99 42.07
N ALA A 158 -33.33 -21.31 42.95
CA ALA A 158 -33.49 -21.44 44.41
C ALA A 158 -32.36 -21.93 45.34
N GLY A 159 -32.30 -21.31 46.53
CA GLY A 159 -32.02 -22.02 47.78
C GLY A 159 -31.19 -21.26 48.81
N ASP A 160 -31.84 -20.96 49.94
CA ASP A 160 -31.35 -20.51 51.27
C ASP A 160 -30.62 -19.16 51.40
#